data_AF-A0A521Y8P9-F1
#
_entry.id   AF-A0A521Y8P9-F1
#
_cell.length_a   1.000
_cell.length_b   1.000
_cell.length_c   1.000
_cell.angle_alpha   90.00
_cell.angle_beta   90.00
_cell.angle_gamma   90.00
#
_symmetry.space_group_name_H-M   'P 1'
#
loop_
_entity.id
_entity.type
_entity.pdbx_description
1 polymer ?
#
loop_
_entity_poly.entity_id
_entity_poly.type
_entity_poly.pdbx_seq_one_letter_code
_entity_poly.pdbx_strand_id
1 'polypeptide(L)'
;MATKERDILEPSLDVLGIAPYKQKKTEEYMSAKMLDHFRDILMALRQRLLEGGDKIVTHMKEEAINYPDPNDRASQEEDFRLELRTRDRERKLLKKIEESLELIREKDYGYCEVCGVEIGLRRLEARPTATLCIDCKTLDEIKEKQQKQEEEY
;
A
#
# COMPACT_ATOMS: atom_id res chain seq x y z
N MET A 1 -18.27 4.40 -3.75
CA MET A 1 -17.44 3.96 -2.61
C MET A 1 -16.17 3.22 -3.05
N ALA A 2 -16.23 2.25 -3.97
CA ALA A 2 -15.06 1.47 -4.41
C ALA A 2 -13.89 2.28 -5.02
N THR A 3 -14.15 3.42 -5.65
CA THR A 3 -13.11 4.32 -6.17
C THR A 3 -12.32 5.00 -5.06
N LYS A 4 -13.03 5.52 -4.05
CA LYS A 4 -12.46 6.22 -2.89
C LYS A 4 -11.55 5.32 -2.05
N GLU A 5 -11.90 4.03 -1.92
CA GLU A 5 -11.10 3.05 -1.17
C GLU A 5 -9.82 2.64 -1.91
N ARG A 6 -9.88 2.51 -3.24
CA ARG A 6 -8.69 2.31 -4.09
C ARG A 6 -7.73 3.49 -4.02
N ASP A 7 -8.26 4.71 -4.06
CA ASP A 7 -7.47 5.94 -3.98
C ASP A 7 -6.78 6.15 -2.62
N ILE A 8 -7.10 5.33 -1.60
CA ILE A 8 -6.46 5.36 -0.29
C ILE A 8 -5.37 4.27 -0.19
N LEU A 9 -5.66 3.06 -0.70
CA LEU A 9 -4.75 1.91 -0.59
C LEU A 9 -3.68 1.87 -1.69
N GLU A 10 -3.97 2.40 -2.87
CA GLU A 10 -3.06 2.45 -4.03
C GLU A 10 -3.16 3.83 -4.72
N PRO A 11 -2.80 4.94 -4.04
CA PRO A 11 -2.90 6.25 -4.64
C PRO A 11 -1.88 6.40 -5.76
N SER A 12 -2.31 6.99 -6.88
CA SER A 12 -1.39 7.34 -7.95
C SER A 12 -0.45 8.48 -7.51
N LEU A 13 0.72 8.56 -8.15
CA LEU A 13 1.69 9.65 -8.00
C LEU A 13 1.04 11.04 -8.08
N ASP A 14 0.08 11.20 -9.00
CA ASP A 14 -0.66 12.45 -9.18
C ASP A 14 -1.45 12.84 -7.92
N VAL A 15 -2.05 11.87 -7.23
CA VAL A 15 -2.80 12.14 -5.98
C VAL A 15 -1.87 12.45 -4.81
N LEU A 16 -0.58 12.08 -4.90
CA LEU A 16 0.44 12.46 -3.93
C LEU A 16 1.11 13.80 -4.28
N GLY A 17 0.81 14.38 -5.44
CA GLY A 17 1.47 15.60 -5.94
C GLY A 17 2.94 15.40 -6.28
N ILE A 18 3.37 14.15 -6.53
CA ILE A 18 4.76 13.81 -6.82
C ILE A 18 4.88 13.47 -8.30
N ALA A 19 5.76 14.16 -9.01
CA ALA A 19 6.00 13.88 -10.42
C ALA A 19 6.85 12.60 -10.59
N PRO A 20 6.64 11.82 -11.66
CA PRO A 20 7.45 10.63 -11.93
C PRO A 20 8.94 10.98 -12.09
N TYR A 21 9.82 10.12 -11.59
CA TYR A 21 11.26 10.27 -11.68
C TYR A 21 11.74 10.25 -13.13
N LYS A 22 12.76 11.06 -13.41
CA LYS A 22 13.43 11.15 -14.71
C LYS A 22 14.88 10.74 -14.57
N GLN A 23 15.15 9.45 -14.71
CA GLN A 23 16.49 8.88 -14.63
C GLN A 23 17.41 9.46 -15.73
N LYS A 24 18.65 9.78 -15.37
CA LYS A 24 19.68 10.13 -16.35
C LYS A 24 20.36 8.88 -16.88
N LYS A 25 20.77 8.87 -18.15
CA LYS A 25 21.41 7.71 -18.81
C LYS A 25 22.64 7.14 -18.07
N THR A 26 23.36 7.96 -17.32
CA THR A 26 24.59 7.59 -16.61
C THR A 26 24.37 7.47 -15.09
N GLU A 27 23.12 7.46 -14.65
CA GLU A 27 22.80 7.42 -13.23
C GLU A 27 22.77 5.97 -12.74
N GLU A 28 23.56 5.71 -11.70
CA GLU A 28 23.55 4.43 -11.00
C GLU A 28 22.17 4.16 -10.40
N TYR A 29 21.77 2.88 -10.44
CA TYR A 29 20.52 2.44 -9.86
C TYR A 29 20.53 2.70 -8.34
N MET A 30 19.40 3.19 -7.82
CA MET A 30 19.27 3.62 -6.41
C MET A 30 20.31 4.64 -5.95
N SER A 31 20.61 5.61 -6.83
CA SER A 31 21.35 6.81 -6.45
C SER A 31 20.68 7.54 -5.27
N ALA A 32 21.43 8.38 -4.55
CA ALA A 32 20.88 9.19 -3.46
C ALA A 32 19.61 9.97 -3.87
N LYS A 33 19.56 10.48 -5.11
CA LYS A 33 18.39 11.21 -5.63
C LYS A 33 17.19 10.31 -5.89
N MET A 34 17.42 9.08 -6.35
CA MET A 34 16.36 8.09 -6.51
C MET A 34 15.81 7.66 -5.15
N LEU A 35 16.68 7.38 -4.18
CA LEU A 35 16.28 7.00 -2.83
C LEU A 35 15.49 8.12 -2.13
N ASP A 36 15.91 9.38 -2.31
CA ASP A 36 15.17 10.54 -1.80
C ASP A 36 13.77 10.63 -2.44
N HIS A 37 13.67 10.41 -3.76
CA HIS A 37 12.38 10.38 -4.45
C HIS A 37 11.43 9.30 -3.89
N PHE A 38 11.90 8.06 -3.71
CA PHE A 38 11.07 7.01 -3.13
C PHE A 38 10.75 7.23 -1.65
N ARG A 39 11.67 7.86 -0.90
CA ARG A 39 11.41 8.28 0.48
C ARG A 39 10.27 9.29 0.54
N ASP A 40 10.26 10.29 -0.34
CA ASP A 40 9.19 11.28 -0.40
C ASP A 40 7.83 10.63 -0.70
N ILE A 41 7.79 9.68 -1.65
CA ILE A 41 6.58 8.90 -1.96
C ILE A 41 6.10 8.13 -0.73
N LEU A 42 6.99 7.35 -0.09
CA LEU A 42 6.65 6.54 1.08
C LEU A 42 6.20 7.39 2.27
N MET A 43 6.82 8.56 2.49
CA MET A 43 6.42 9.49 3.53
C MET A 43 5.05 10.12 3.25
N ALA A 44 4.78 10.52 2.00
CA ALA A 44 3.48 11.04 1.60
C ALA A 44 2.36 9.99 1.76
N LEU A 45 2.64 8.74 1.37
CA LEU A 45 1.76 7.59 1.59
C LEU A 45 1.47 7.37 3.07
N ARG A 46 2.52 7.34 3.91
CA ARG A 46 2.40 7.20 5.36
C ARG A 46 1.51 8.27 5.96
N GLN A 47 1.74 9.53 5.62
CA GLN A 47 0.96 10.66 6.13
C GLN A 47 -0.52 10.53 5.74
N ARG A 48 -0.80 10.19 4.49
CA ARG A 48 -2.16 9.99 3.98
C ARG A 48 -2.91 8.88 4.72
N LEU A 49 -2.25 7.74 4.99
CA LEU A 49 -2.87 6.63 5.71
C LEU A 49 -3.19 7.00 7.17
N LEU A 50 -2.31 7.76 7.83
CA LEU A 50 -2.55 8.23 9.20
C LEU A 50 -3.77 9.18 9.24
N GLU A 51 -3.83 10.15 8.33
CA GLU A 51 -4.95 11.09 8.24
C GLU A 51 -6.27 10.40 7.85
N GLY A 52 -6.21 9.37 7.00
CA GLY A 52 -7.36 8.55 6.63
C GLY A 52 -7.91 7.76 7.83
N GLY A 53 -7.02 7.09 8.56
CA GLY A 53 -7.37 6.30 9.74
C GLY A 53 -8.03 7.13 10.84
N ASP A 54 -7.52 8.33 11.13
CA ASP A 54 -8.09 9.22 12.15
C ASP A 54 -9.52 9.67 11.80
N LYS A 55 -9.79 9.92 10.52
CA LYS A 55 -11.14 10.27 10.03
C LYS A 55 -12.11 9.11 10.19
N ILE A 56 -11.70 7.89 9.83
CA ILE A 56 -12.54 6.68 9.97
C ILE A 56 -12.87 6.43 11.44
N VAL A 57 -11.88 6.53 12.34
CA VAL A 57 -12.12 6.33 13.78
C VAL A 57 -13.08 7.37 14.35
N THR A 58 -13.00 8.61 13.88
CA THR A 58 -13.91 9.68 14.30
C THR A 58 -15.33 9.40 13.79
N HIS A 59 -15.47 9.02 12.52
CA HIS A 59 -16.76 8.63 11.91
C HIS A 59 -17.42 7.48 12.66
N MET A 60 -16.68 6.39 12.92
CA MET A 60 -17.18 5.24 13.68
C MET A 60 -17.68 5.62 15.07
N LYS A 61 -17.01 6.55 15.76
CA LYS A 61 -17.42 7.02 17.08
C LYS A 61 -18.70 7.83 17.01
N GLU A 62 -18.84 8.72 16.03
CA GLU A 62 -20.04 9.54 15.82
C GLU A 62 -21.25 8.67 15.50
N GLU A 63 -21.09 7.69 14.61
CA GLU A 63 -22.15 6.74 14.27
C GLU A 63 -22.53 5.82 15.44
N ALA A 64 -21.55 5.39 16.25
CA ALA A 64 -21.82 4.54 17.41
C ALA A 64 -22.59 5.25 18.55
N ILE A 65 -22.52 6.59 18.62
CA ILE A 65 -23.28 7.39 19.59
C ILE A 65 -24.76 7.51 19.17
N ASN A 66 -25.05 7.40 17.86
CA ASN A 66 -26.40 7.46 17.34
C ASN A 66 -27.04 6.07 17.37
N TYR A 67 -28.08 5.89 18.19
CA TYR A 67 -28.83 4.63 18.23
C TYR A 67 -29.66 4.47 16.94
N PRO A 68 -29.35 3.49 16.08
CA PRO A 68 -30.15 3.26 14.89
C PRO A 68 -31.52 2.68 15.24
N ASP A 69 -32.52 2.97 14.40
CA ASP A 69 -33.78 2.22 14.39
C ASP A 69 -33.50 0.74 14.07
N PRO A 70 -34.30 -0.22 14.59
CA PRO A 70 -34.24 -1.62 14.19
C PRO A 70 -34.07 -1.91 12.69
N ASN A 71 -34.66 -1.10 11.80
CA ASN A 71 -34.55 -1.25 10.35
C ASN A 71 -33.19 -0.80 9.80
N ASP A 72 -32.55 0.20 10.42
CA ASP A 72 -31.27 0.76 9.96
C ASP A 72 -30.06 0.04 10.60
N ARG A 73 -30.30 -0.71 11.68
CA ARG A 73 -29.26 -1.43 12.42
C ARG A 73 -28.46 -2.39 11.53
N ALA A 74 -29.14 -3.12 10.65
CA ALA A 74 -28.47 -4.08 9.78
C ALA A 74 -27.51 -3.39 8.79
N SER A 75 -27.88 -2.22 8.27
CA SER A 75 -27.03 -1.42 7.38
C SER A 75 -25.82 -0.87 8.11
N GLN A 76 -26.02 -0.28 9.30
CA GLN A 76 -24.92 0.27 10.11
C GLN A 76 -23.90 -0.81 10.50
N GLU A 77 -24.36 -2.01 10.90
CA GLU A 77 -23.45 -3.11 11.26
C GLU A 77 -22.59 -3.56 10.08
N GLU A 78 -23.13 -3.59 8.86
CA GLU A 78 -22.36 -3.92 7.66
C GLU A 78 -21.37 -2.82 7.27
N ASP A 79 -21.76 -1.55 7.41
CA ASP A 79 -20.87 -0.40 7.17
C ASP A 79 -19.66 -0.43 8.11
N PHE A 80 -19.88 -0.62 9.42
CA PHE A 80 -18.78 -0.81 10.39
C PHE A 80 -17.89 -2.00 10.06
N ARG A 81 -18.48 -3.10 9.60
CA ARG A 81 -17.71 -4.28 9.21
C ARG A 81 -16.80 -4.01 8.01
N LEU A 82 -17.26 -3.22 7.06
CA LEU A 82 -16.46 -2.78 5.92
C LEU A 82 -15.32 -1.87 6.38
N GLU A 83 -15.62 -0.85 7.18
CA GLU A 83 -14.62 0.11 7.70
C GLU A 83 -13.52 -0.58 8.51
N LEU A 84 -13.87 -1.55 9.37
CA LEU A 84 -12.89 -2.35 10.12
C LEU A 84 -11.94 -3.13 9.20
N ARG A 85 -12.45 -3.71 8.11
CA ARG A 85 -11.62 -4.42 7.13
C ARG A 85 -10.69 -3.46 6.38
N THR A 86 -11.17 -2.28 6.02
CA THR A 86 -10.35 -1.25 5.37
C THR A 86 -9.23 -0.81 6.31
N ARG A 87 -9.54 -0.53 7.58
CA ARG A 87 -8.54 -0.15 8.60
C ARG A 87 -7.48 -1.22 8.79
N ASP A 88 -7.86 -2.49 8.79
CA ASP A 88 -6.91 -3.60 8.90
C ASP A 88 -5.95 -3.67 7.72
N ARG A 89 -6.43 -3.37 6.51
CA ARG A 89 -5.59 -3.27 5.30
C ARG A 89 -4.64 -2.08 5.38
N GLU A 90 -5.13 -0.91 5.79
CA GLU A 90 -4.32 0.30 5.98
C GLU A 90 -3.21 0.10 7.01
N ARG A 91 -3.53 -0.51 8.17
CA ARG A 91 -2.54 -0.85 9.20
C ARG A 91 -1.44 -1.77 8.65
N LYS A 92 -1.80 -2.79 7.88
CA LYS A 92 -0.83 -3.70 7.25
C LYS A 92 0.03 -2.98 6.21
N LEU A 93 -0.56 -2.07 5.44
CA LEU A 93 0.16 -1.27 4.46
C LEU A 93 1.12 -0.28 5.14
N LEU A 94 0.71 0.37 6.22
CA LEU A 94 1.55 1.26 7.01
C LEU A 94 2.80 0.53 7.52
N LYS A 95 2.64 -0.69 8.03
CA LYS A 95 3.76 -1.53 8.44
C LYS A 95 4.74 -1.78 7.27
N LYS A 96 4.23 -2.11 6.08
CA LYS A 96 5.07 -2.31 4.88
C LYS A 96 5.80 -1.05 4.44
N ILE A 97 5.18 0.12 4.62
CA ILE A 97 5.81 1.41 4.33
C ILE A 97 6.97 1.65 5.30
N GLU A 98 6.78 1.38 6.59
CA GLU A 98 7.85 1.48 7.60
C GLU A 98 9.01 0.52 7.31
N GLU A 99 8.72 -0.73 6.94
CA GLU A 99 9.72 -1.71 6.46
C GLU A 99 10.48 -1.17 5.24
N SER A 100 9.77 -0.61 4.25
CA SER A 100 10.39 -0.03 3.04
C SER A 100 11.28 1.18 3.36
N LEU A 101 10.89 2.00 4.33
CA LEU A 101 11.69 3.14 4.81
C LEU A 101 12.95 2.70 5.57
N GLU A 102 12.93 1.54 6.23
CA GLU A 102 14.13 0.92 6.80
C GLU A 102 15.06 0.42 5.70
N LEU A 103 14.55 -0.28 4.68
CA LEU A 103 15.35 -0.73 3.54
C LEU A 103 16.05 0.45 2.82
N ILE A 104 15.39 1.61 2.72
CA ILE A 104 16.02 2.82 2.17
C ILE A 104 17.18 3.31 3.06
N ARG A 105 17.06 3.21 4.38
CA ARG A 105 18.12 3.59 5.32
C ARG A 105 19.31 2.62 5.25
N GLU A 106 19.03 1.34 5.08
CA GLU A 106 20.03 0.27 4.94
C GLU A 106 20.67 0.22 3.54
N LYS A 107 20.07 0.92 2.56
CA LYS A 107 20.44 0.94 1.13
C LYS A 107 20.19 -0.37 0.36
N ASP A 108 19.28 -1.21 0.88
CA ASP A 108 18.84 -2.45 0.24
C ASP A 108 17.50 -2.29 -0.51
N TYR A 109 16.93 -1.08 -0.54
CA TYR A 109 15.70 -0.78 -1.26
C TYR A 109 15.87 -0.88 -2.78
N GLY A 110 14.84 -1.42 -3.45
CA GLY A 110 14.76 -1.48 -4.91
C GLY A 110 15.18 -2.82 -5.53
N TYR A 111 15.69 -3.76 -4.74
CA TYR A 111 16.11 -5.07 -5.25
C TYR A 111 15.10 -6.16 -4.89
N CYS A 112 15.02 -7.19 -5.74
CA CYS A 112 14.18 -8.35 -5.48
C CYS A 112 14.74 -9.20 -4.34
N GLU A 113 13.95 -9.44 -3.30
CA GLU A 113 14.36 -10.27 -2.14
C GLU A 113 14.70 -11.73 -2.52
N VAL A 114 14.16 -12.23 -3.64
CA VAL A 114 14.33 -13.64 -4.05
C VAL A 114 15.53 -13.85 -4.97
N CYS A 115 15.76 -12.95 -5.94
CA CYS A 115 16.78 -13.14 -6.97
C CYS A 115 17.81 -12.00 -7.04
N GLY A 116 17.67 -10.96 -6.23
CA GLY A 116 18.60 -9.83 -6.14
C GLY A 116 18.58 -8.86 -7.33
N VAL A 117 17.75 -9.10 -8.35
CA VAL A 117 17.67 -8.22 -9.52
C VAL A 117 16.98 -6.89 -9.19
N GLU A 118 17.33 -5.86 -9.94
CA GLU A 118 16.73 -4.53 -9.84
C GLU A 118 15.22 -4.59 -10.15
N ILE A 119 14.43 -3.93 -9.31
CA ILE A 119 13.01 -3.73 -9.55
C ILE A 119 12.85 -2.44 -10.38
N GLY A 120 12.12 -2.54 -11.50
CA GLY A 120 11.93 -1.39 -12.39
C GLY A 120 11.36 -0.15 -11.70
N LEU A 121 11.92 1.02 -11.99
CA LEU A 121 11.52 2.31 -11.37
C LEU A 121 10.02 2.57 -11.48
N ARG A 122 9.44 2.40 -12.67
CA ARG A 122 7.99 2.58 -12.89
C ARG A 122 7.13 1.66 -12.02
N ARG A 123 7.65 0.47 -11.70
CA ARG A 123 6.97 -0.47 -10.81
C ARG A 123 7.04 -0.01 -9.35
N LEU A 124 8.19 0.46 -8.90
CA LEU A 124 8.34 1.04 -7.55
C LEU A 124 7.54 2.34 -7.41
N GLU A 125 7.46 3.16 -8.44
CA GLU A 125 6.62 4.36 -8.48
C GLU A 125 5.13 4.03 -8.33
N ALA A 126 4.67 2.95 -8.98
CA ALA A 126 3.30 2.47 -8.86
C ALA A 126 3.05 1.77 -7.52
N ARG A 127 4.04 1.03 -7.01
CA ARG A 127 3.94 0.28 -5.75
C ARG A 127 5.28 0.31 -5.00
N PRO A 128 5.52 1.33 -4.17
CA PRO A 128 6.83 1.54 -3.55
C PRO A 128 7.12 0.57 -2.41
N THR A 129 6.15 -0.22 -1.97
CA THR A 129 6.34 -1.29 -0.97
C THR A 129 6.56 -2.66 -1.61
N ALA A 130 6.86 -2.72 -2.92
CA ALA A 130 7.02 -3.99 -3.62
C ALA A 130 8.45 -4.53 -3.44
N THR A 131 8.56 -5.78 -2.96
CA THR A 131 9.86 -6.39 -2.60
C THR A 131 10.34 -7.48 -3.57
N LEU A 132 9.49 -7.92 -4.50
CA LEU A 132 9.83 -8.91 -5.53
C LEU A 132 9.92 -8.25 -6.90
N CYS A 133 10.68 -8.78 -7.85
CA CYS A 133 10.56 -8.40 -9.26
C CYS A 133 9.27 -8.95 -9.89
N ILE A 134 8.99 -8.60 -11.15
CA ILE A 134 7.78 -9.06 -11.86
C ILE A 134 7.77 -10.59 -11.96
N ASP A 135 8.87 -11.19 -12.44
CA ASP A 135 8.95 -12.63 -12.68
C ASP A 135 8.77 -13.43 -11.38
N CYS A 136 9.49 -13.06 -10.32
CA CYS A 136 9.35 -13.69 -9.01
C CYS A 136 7.93 -13.52 -8.46
N LYS A 137 7.31 -12.36 -8.64
CA LYS A 137 5.93 -12.15 -8.18
C LYS A 137 4.92 -12.97 -8.98
N THR A 138 5.11 -13.12 -10.28
CA THR A 138 4.26 -13.98 -11.12
C THR A 138 4.37 -15.45 -10.71
N LEU A 139 5.59 -15.93 -10.46
CA LEU A 139 5.80 -17.29 -9.97
C LEU A 139 5.16 -17.54 -8.60
N ASP A 140 5.29 -16.58 -7.68
CA ASP A 140 4.65 -16.59 -6.37
C ASP A 140 3.12 -16.69 -6.47
N GLU A 141 2.50 -15.88 -7.33
CA GLU A 141 1.05 -15.92 -7.59
C GLU A 141 0.56 -17.23 -8.21
N ILE A 142 1.37 -17.86 -9.08
CA ILE A 142 1.04 -19.19 -9.64
C ILE A 142 1.05 -20.24 -8.54
N LYS A 143 2.07 -20.24 -7.67
CA LYS A 143 2.18 -21.18 -6.54
C LYS A 143 1.03 -21.01 -5.56
N GLU A 144 0.69 -19.77 -5.18
CA GLU A 144 -0.44 -19.49 -4.30
C GLU A 144 -1.77 -20.01 -4.87
N LYS A 145 -1.97 -19.94 -6.20
CA LYS A 145 -3.17 -20.48 -6.85
C LYS A 145 -3.21 -22.00 -6.83
N GLN A 146 -2.08 -22.66 -7.09
CA GLN A 146 -2.00 -24.12 -7.05
C GLN A 146 -2.27 -24.66 -5.65
N GLN A 147 -1.66 -24.05 -4.62
CA GLN A 147 -1.87 -24.44 -3.23
C GLN A 147 -3.34 -24.34 -2.80
N LYS A 148 -4.03 -23.25 -3.18
CA LYS A 148 -5.47 -23.10 -2.89
C LYS A 148 -6.33 -24.17 -3.58
N GLN A 149 -5.97 -24.55 -4.82
CA GLN A 149 -6.67 -25.61 -5.54
C GLN A 149 -6.47 -26.98 -4.88
N GLU A 150 -5.30 -27.22 -4.30
CA GLU A 150 -4.98 -28.45 -3.55
C GLU A 150 -5.70 -28.50 -2.19
N GLU A 151 -5.85 -27.36 -1.50
CA GLU A 151 -6.56 -27.27 -0.21
C GLU A 151 -8.09 -27.40 -0.32
N GLU A 152 -8.65 -27.13 -1.50
CA GLU A 152 -10.08 -27.26 -1.79
C GLU A 152 -10.51 -28.71 -2.15
N TYR A 153 -9.55 -29.65 -2.23
CA TYR A 153 -9.77 -31.05 -2.60
C TYR A 153 -9.50 -32.01 -1.43
#